data_AF-A0A917NZQ1-F1
#
_entry.id   AF-A0A917NZQ1-F1
#
_cell.length_a   1.000
_cell.length_b   1.000
_cell.length_c   1.000
_cell.angle_alpha   90.00
_cell.angle_beta   90.00
_cell.angle_gamma   90.00
#
_symmetry.space_group_name_H-M   'P 1'
#
loop_
_entity.id
_entity.type
_entity.pdbx_description
1 polymer ?
#
loop_
_entity_poly.entity_id
_entity_poly.type
_entity_poly.pdbx_seq_one_letter_code
_entity_poly.pdbx_strand_id
1 'polypeptide(L)'
;MRILMTNICLVARTGTELVTVEAALRFVAAGDSVAIYTPQKGPTAAALAPRGIVVTDRIGDLDGFAPDLLHGHHNVPFLVARAAFPAVPATWSCHDFRGRWDRPPPAHAAQLFIAHSAETAQRLRVEGGVAEECIRMLPNAADLAAFAPPATPPPPRTALLVGKTDKPGAQLEVAEALRARGWQVTTVGRGLGEVVANLPELMAAHAVVISSGRAALEALGAGCAVICADARGLAGLVTPDNFRALRRRNFGGATLLRPLDPALVLAEIDAIDAAEQAALRRMAVPEIGLDLYMERLRDIHAEAIGLAGSPATGDAMRGAAMLESMLASPHPRGFGPDQMQRLRDEHAVRLARAEREAQRLALRLRLATLRPGERLRIADWHGGPGPALLGAGWTRTEPRQVTMAGRAQIDLAEALAQRRLARIVLQLVRAAGATDGTEIEVLDGQRVVARVSAQGSLAVVDLAVADLTAGGAKAFALHAPGAAAANWSLAEAELVAGAPPARG
;
A
#
# COMPACT_ATOMS: atom_id res chain seq x y z
N MET A 1 21.01 23.11 -4.24
CA MET A 1 21.98 22.04 -3.90
C MET A 1 21.71 20.81 -4.74
N ARG A 2 22.74 20.01 -5.05
CA ARG A 2 22.62 18.69 -5.69
C ARG A 2 22.72 17.61 -4.62
N ILE A 3 21.67 16.81 -4.45
CA ILE A 3 21.57 15.83 -3.37
C ILE A 3 21.46 14.44 -3.98
N LEU A 4 22.36 13.54 -3.57
CA LEU A 4 22.23 12.12 -3.87
C LEU A 4 21.65 11.41 -2.65
N MET A 5 20.42 10.92 -2.78
CA MET A 5 19.77 10.11 -1.75
C MET A 5 19.97 8.62 -2.03
N THR A 6 19.98 7.77 -1.00
CA THR A 6 20.03 6.31 -1.16
C THR A 6 18.84 5.62 -0.53
N ASN A 7 18.41 4.46 -1.04
CA ASN A 7 17.45 3.58 -0.36
C ASN A 7 17.68 2.12 -0.79
N ILE A 8 17.25 1.13 -0.01
CA ILE A 8 17.38 -0.30 -0.40
C ILE A 8 16.37 -0.69 -1.48
N CYS A 9 15.23 -0.02 -1.53
CA CYS A 9 14.22 -0.20 -2.55
C CYS A 9 13.34 1.05 -2.69
N LEU A 10 12.75 1.22 -3.88
CA LEU A 10 11.62 2.11 -4.17
C LEU A 10 10.60 1.36 -5.03
N VAL A 11 10.05 0.29 -4.46
CA VAL A 11 9.14 -0.68 -5.10
C VAL A 11 7.73 -0.59 -4.50
N ALA A 12 7.63 -0.39 -3.20
CA ALA A 12 6.38 -0.37 -2.45
C ALA A 12 6.20 0.99 -1.73
N ARG A 13 5.26 1.03 -0.79
CA ARG A 13 4.95 2.21 0.03
C ARG A 13 5.29 1.95 1.50
N THR A 14 6.50 1.46 1.77
CA THR A 14 6.97 1.28 3.14
C THR A 14 7.42 2.62 3.75
N GLY A 15 7.62 2.65 5.07
CA GLY A 15 7.94 3.90 5.78
C GLY A 15 9.18 4.63 5.24
N THR A 16 10.27 3.91 4.95
CA THR A 16 11.50 4.54 4.43
C THR A 16 11.35 5.00 3.00
N GLU A 17 10.58 4.27 2.17
CA GLU A 17 10.29 4.67 0.79
C GLU A 17 9.50 5.98 0.74
N LEU A 18 8.48 6.11 1.60
CA LEU A 18 7.67 7.33 1.70
C LEU A 18 8.49 8.53 2.19
N VAL A 19 9.34 8.35 3.21
CA VAL A 19 10.23 9.42 3.70
C VAL A 19 11.20 9.87 2.60
N THR A 20 11.81 8.93 1.87
CA THR A 20 12.71 9.27 0.75
C THR A 20 11.96 10.03 -0.36
N VAL A 21 10.75 9.58 -0.74
CA VAL A 21 9.91 10.25 -1.75
C VAL A 21 9.56 11.67 -1.33
N GLU A 22 9.07 11.85 -0.11
CA GLU A 22 8.64 13.17 0.39
C GLU A 22 9.80 14.13 0.50
N ALA A 23 10.91 13.70 1.09
CA ALA A 23 12.11 14.53 1.17
C ALA A 23 12.59 14.93 -0.23
N ALA A 24 12.67 13.99 -1.19
CA ALA A 24 13.07 14.30 -2.56
C ALA A 24 12.15 15.33 -3.23
N LEU A 25 10.83 15.17 -3.11
CA LEU A 25 9.86 16.12 -3.65
C LEU A 25 9.98 17.50 -3.01
N ARG A 26 10.21 17.57 -1.69
CA ARG A 26 10.37 18.83 -0.95
C ARG A 26 11.70 19.53 -1.25
N PHE A 27 12.76 18.78 -1.53
CA PHE A 27 14.03 19.34 -2.03
C PHE A 27 13.84 19.96 -3.41
N VAL A 28 13.25 19.22 -4.36
CA VAL A 28 12.98 19.73 -5.71
C VAL A 28 12.07 20.97 -5.69
N ALA A 29 11.01 20.96 -4.87
CA ALA A 29 10.11 22.10 -4.74
C ALA A 29 10.81 23.38 -4.22
N ALA A 30 11.93 23.23 -3.51
CA ALA A 30 12.75 24.34 -3.03
C ALA A 30 13.90 24.71 -3.98
N GLY A 31 13.96 24.11 -5.18
CA GLY A 31 14.97 24.40 -6.20
C GLY A 31 16.23 23.54 -6.13
N ASP A 32 16.25 22.49 -5.30
CA ASP A 32 17.37 21.53 -5.28
C ASP A 32 17.26 20.53 -6.43
N SER A 33 18.41 20.01 -6.87
CA SER A 33 18.48 18.90 -7.83
C SER A 33 18.67 17.60 -7.06
N VAL A 34 17.82 16.60 -7.29
CA VAL A 34 17.83 15.34 -6.53
C VAL A 34 18.00 14.16 -7.47
N ALA A 35 18.93 13.27 -7.13
CA ALA A 35 19.00 11.92 -7.67
C ALA A 35 18.87 10.91 -6.53
N ILE A 36 18.30 9.73 -6.85
CA ILE A 36 18.13 8.65 -5.90
C ILE A 36 18.80 7.40 -6.46
N TYR A 37 19.74 6.84 -5.71
CA TYR A 37 20.29 5.52 -5.96
C TYR A 37 19.54 4.48 -5.13
N THR A 38 18.95 3.48 -5.79
CA THR A 38 18.26 2.36 -5.16
C THR A 38 18.49 1.06 -5.93
N PRO A 39 19.03 -0.01 -5.31
CA PRO A 39 19.23 -1.30 -5.99
C PRO A 39 17.95 -1.92 -6.53
N GLN A 40 16.77 -1.48 -6.06
CA GLN A 40 15.48 -1.96 -6.54
C GLN A 40 14.58 -0.79 -6.90
N LYS A 41 14.18 -0.74 -8.17
CA LYS A 41 13.19 0.21 -8.70
C LYS A 41 11.86 -0.51 -8.91
N GLY A 42 10.77 0.18 -8.63
CA GLY A 42 9.42 -0.27 -8.95
C GLY A 42 8.47 0.91 -9.10
N PRO A 43 7.16 0.70 -8.91
CA PRO A 43 6.14 1.74 -9.13
C PRO A 43 6.42 3.06 -8.41
N THR A 44 6.94 3.00 -7.17
CA THR A 44 7.30 4.20 -6.39
C THR A 44 8.43 4.99 -7.04
N ALA A 45 9.46 4.33 -7.59
CA ALA A 45 10.51 5.00 -8.38
C ALA A 45 9.94 5.61 -9.67
N ALA A 46 9.09 4.88 -10.39
CA ALA A 46 8.51 5.34 -11.66
C ALA A 46 7.66 6.62 -11.49
N ALA A 47 6.99 6.77 -10.34
CA ALA A 47 6.20 7.96 -10.03
C ALA A 47 7.03 9.25 -9.85
N LEU A 48 8.35 9.14 -9.65
CA LEU A 48 9.23 10.29 -9.42
C LEU A 48 9.80 10.90 -10.71
N ALA A 49 9.91 10.11 -11.79
CA ALA A 49 10.50 10.57 -13.04
C ALA A 49 9.77 11.80 -13.66
N PRO A 50 8.42 11.86 -13.70
CA PRO A 50 7.70 13.05 -14.20
C PRO A 50 7.91 14.30 -13.34
N ARG A 51 8.49 14.16 -12.14
CA ARG A 51 8.81 15.26 -11.22
C ARG A 51 10.25 15.76 -11.37
N GLY A 52 10.97 15.29 -12.39
CA GLY A 52 12.36 15.67 -12.66
C GLY A 52 13.39 15.01 -11.72
N ILE A 53 12.98 13.99 -10.96
CA ILE A 53 13.88 13.27 -10.05
C ILE A 53 14.43 12.04 -10.76
N VAL A 54 15.75 11.95 -10.86
CA VAL A 54 16.44 10.79 -11.44
C VAL A 54 16.47 9.67 -10.42
N VAL A 55 15.98 8.48 -10.79
CA VAL A 55 16.06 7.28 -9.94
C VAL A 55 16.79 6.18 -10.70
N THR A 56 17.93 5.75 -10.19
CA THR A 56 18.75 4.69 -10.81
C THR A 56 19.07 3.55 -9.84
N ASP A 57 19.23 2.36 -10.41
CA ASP A 57 19.71 1.13 -9.78
C ASP A 57 21.18 0.83 -10.11
N ARG A 58 21.83 1.67 -10.92
CA ARG A 58 23.26 1.62 -11.23
C ARG A 58 23.91 2.94 -10.83
N ILE A 59 24.83 2.88 -9.88
CA ILE A 59 25.52 4.09 -9.39
C ILE A 59 26.30 4.80 -10.52
N GLY A 60 26.81 4.05 -11.50
CA GLY A 60 27.52 4.59 -12.66
C GLY A 60 26.66 5.45 -13.58
N ASP A 61 25.33 5.33 -13.55
CA ASP A 61 24.44 6.21 -14.34
C ASP A 61 24.41 7.65 -13.80
N LEU A 62 24.99 7.87 -12.61
CA LEU A 62 25.14 9.19 -12.01
C LEU A 62 26.50 9.82 -12.31
N ASP A 63 27.25 9.28 -13.27
CA ASP A 63 28.46 9.94 -13.76
C ASP A 63 28.11 11.36 -14.24
N GLY A 64 28.88 12.35 -13.78
CA GLY A 64 28.59 13.77 -13.99
C GLY A 64 27.54 14.42 -13.07
N PHE A 65 26.79 13.68 -12.23
CA PHE A 65 25.79 14.27 -11.32
C PHE A 65 26.40 15.15 -10.21
N ALA A 66 27.71 15.00 -9.92
CA ALA A 66 28.52 15.82 -9.00
C ALA A 66 27.75 16.32 -7.75
N PRO A 67 27.30 15.43 -6.86
CA PRO A 67 26.49 15.81 -5.70
C PRO A 67 27.26 16.72 -4.74
N ASP A 68 26.55 17.67 -4.15
CA ASP A 68 27.08 18.53 -3.08
C ASP A 68 26.92 17.85 -1.70
N LEU A 69 25.98 16.90 -1.58
CA LEU A 69 25.71 16.14 -0.36
C LEU A 69 25.19 14.73 -0.68
N LEU A 70 25.64 13.74 0.09
CA LEU A 70 24.99 12.43 0.18
C LEU A 70 24.00 12.39 1.36
N HIS A 71 22.76 11.98 1.09
CA HIS A 71 21.77 11.68 2.13
C HIS A 71 21.47 10.18 2.16
N GLY A 72 22.18 9.48 3.03
CA GLY A 72 22.13 8.03 3.14
C GLY A 72 20.88 7.54 3.86
N HIS A 73 20.12 6.66 3.21
CA HIS A 73 19.27 5.69 3.89
C HIS A 73 19.79 4.29 3.64
N HIS A 74 19.73 3.45 4.69
CA HIS A 74 20.20 2.06 4.71
C HIS A 74 21.69 1.92 4.37
N ASN A 75 22.28 0.79 4.73
CA ASN A 75 23.73 0.65 4.73
C ASN A 75 24.37 0.38 3.37
N VAL A 76 24.04 -0.73 2.70
CA VAL A 76 24.64 -1.12 1.41
C VAL A 76 24.52 -0.01 0.35
N PRO A 77 23.33 0.54 0.07
CA PRO A 77 23.21 1.53 -0.99
C PRO A 77 23.95 2.84 -0.65
N PHE A 78 24.01 3.21 0.64
CA PHE A 78 24.83 4.32 1.10
C PHE A 78 26.32 4.07 0.89
N LEU A 79 26.83 2.89 1.25
CA LEU A 79 28.26 2.57 1.09
C LEU A 79 28.68 2.55 -0.38
N VAL A 80 27.79 2.13 -1.29
CA VAL A 80 28.03 2.23 -2.75
C VAL A 80 28.12 3.69 -3.19
N ALA A 81 27.18 4.55 -2.79
CA ALA A 81 27.23 5.97 -3.11
C ALA A 81 28.47 6.65 -2.48
N ARG A 82 28.81 6.27 -1.24
CA ARG A 82 30.00 6.76 -0.55
C ARG A 82 31.28 6.43 -1.30
N ALA A 83 31.40 5.21 -1.81
CA ALA A 83 32.56 4.76 -2.59
C ALA A 83 32.66 5.47 -3.95
N ALA A 84 31.54 5.75 -4.61
CA ALA A 84 31.52 6.46 -5.88
C ALA A 84 31.88 7.95 -5.74
N PHE A 85 31.54 8.58 -4.61
CA PHE A 85 31.68 10.02 -4.41
C PHE A 85 32.51 10.38 -3.17
N PRO A 86 33.70 9.83 -2.92
CA PRO A 86 34.35 9.80 -1.59
C PRO A 86 34.57 11.15 -0.91
N ALA A 87 34.75 12.23 -1.67
CA ALA A 87 35.00 13.58 -1.14
C ALA A 87 33.73 14.36 -0.77
N VAL A 88 32.53 13.88 -1.14
CA VAL A 88 31.27 14.60 -0.93
C VAL A 88 30.83 14.46 0.54
N PRO A 89 30.42 15.53 1.24
CA PRO A 89 29.90 15.38 2.60
C PRO A 89 28.66 14.50 2.63
N ALA A 90 28.42 13.82 3.74
CA ALA A 90 27.38 12.82 3.88
C ALA A 90 26.68 12.92 5.23
N THR A 91 25.37 12.68 5.17
CA THR A 91 24.54 12.34 6.32
C THR A 91 24.06 10.90 6.17
N TRP A 92 23.85 10.19 7.27
CA TRP A 92 23.29 8.83 7.23
C TRP A 92 22.19 8.63 8.26
N SER A 93 21.03 8.14 7.83
CA SER A 93 19.84 7.97 8.68
C SER A 93 19.65 6.52 9.11
N CYS A 94 19.51 6.31 10.42
CA CYS A 94 19.21 5.01 11.03
C CYS A 94 17.69 4.87 11.25
N HIS A 95 17.01 4.09 10.41
CA HIS A 95 15.54 3.93 10.46
C HIS A 95 15.05 2.85 11.42
N ASP A 96 15.88 1.84 11.68
CA ASP A 96 15.53 0.69 12.50
C ASP A 96 16.64 0.35 13.50
N PHE A 97 16.26 -0.01 14.72
CA PHE A 97 17.20 -0.29 15.81
C PHE A 97 17.64 -1.77 15.91
N ARG A 98 17.14 -2.64 15.03
CA ARG A 98 17.44 -4.09 14.98
C ARG A 98 17.76 -4.59 13.57
N GLY A 99 17.11 -4.03 12.56
CA GLY A 99 17.18 -4.46 11.18
C GLY A 99 18.61 -4.36 10.65
N ARG A 100 19.10 -5.43 10.03
CA ARG A 100 20.47 -5.44 9.50
C ARG A 100 20.70 -4.41 8.39
N TRP A 101 19.64 -3.94 7.72
CA TRP A 101 19.71 -2.93 6.67
C TRP A 101 20.07 -1.53 7.21
N ASP A 102 19.76 -1.30 8.48
CA ASP A 102 20.11 -0.10 9.23
C ASP A 102 21.25 -0.37 10.22
N ARG A 103 22.08 -1.39 9.97
CA ARG A 103 23.35 -1.53 10.70
C ARG A 103 24.24 -0.31 10.36
N PRO A 104 24.69 0.49 11.35
CA PRO A 104 25.41 1.73 11.10
C PRO A 104 26.69 1.53 10.27
N PRO A 105 26.93 2.37 9.22
CA PRO A 105 28.20 2.37 8.52
C PRO A 105 29.34 2.81 9.45
N PRO A 106 30.62 2.65 9.05
CA PRO A 106 31.73 3.13 9.87
C PRO A 106 31.54 4.62 10.22
N ALA A 107 31.86 5.02 11.45
CA ALA A 107 31.61 6.38 11.94
C ALA A 107 32.23 7.50 11.07
N HIS A 108 33.27 7.20 10.30
CA HIS A 108 33.92 8.14 9.40
C HIS A 108 33.25 8.26 8.01
N ALA A 109 32.25 7.42 7.71
CA ALA A 109 31.60 7.40 6.40
C ALA A 109 30.64 8.59 6.19
N ALA A 110 30.19 9.23 7.27
CA ALA A 110 29.32 10.41 7.27
C ALA A 110 29.80 11.41 8.32
N GLN A 111 29.57 12.71 8.07
CA GLN A 111 29.84 13.76 9.05
C GLN A 111 28.82 13.75 10.17
N LEU A 112 27.55 13.53 9.83
CA LEU A 112 26.44 13.49 10.78
C LEU A 112 25.57 12.25 10.56
N PHE A 113 25.11 11.68 11.66
CA PHE A 113 24.21 10.54 11.70
C PHE A 113 22.86 10.97 12.25
N ILE A 114 21.79 10.56 11.59
CA ILE A 114 20.43 10.95 11.92
C ILE A 114 19.76 9.77 12.64
N ALA A 115 19.30 10.03 13.86
CA ALA A 115 18.52 9.11 14.66
C ALA A 115 17.05 9.52 14.67
N HIS A 116 16.15 8.58 14.35
CA HIS A 116 14.71 8.84 14.38
C HIS A 116 14.07 8.57 15.75
N SER A 117 14.80 7.92 16.68
CA SER A 117 14.33 7.58 18.03
C SER A 117 15.51 7.39 19.00
N ALA A 118 15.23 7.38 20.29
CA ALA A 118 16.25 7.08 21.32
C ALA A 118 16.97 5.74 21.08
N GLU A 119 16.26 4.73 20.57
CA GLU A 119 16.84 3.40 20.27
C GLU A 119 17.78 3.43 19.08
N THR A 120 17.43 4.19 18.03
CA THR A 120 18.31 4.35 16.86
C THR A 120 19.55 5.19 17.21
N ALA A 121 19.42 6.19 18.08
CA ALA A 121 20.57 6.92 18.64
C ALA A 121 21.48 6.01 19.46
N GLN A 122 20.90 5.19 20.33
CA GLN A 122 21.67 4.19 21.09
C GLN A 122 22.38 3.21 20.17
N ARG A 123 21.72 2.74 19.09
CA ARG A 123 22.34 1.85 18.11
C ARG A 123 23.54 2.49 17.41
N LEU A 124 23.41 3.74 16.96
CA LEU A 124 24.51 4.49 16.36
C LEU A 124 25.72 4.59 17.29
N ARG A 125 25.48 4.86 18.58
CA ARG A 125 26.54 4.97 19.59
C ARG A 125 27.19 3.63 19.92
N VAL A 126 26.39 2.59 20.19
CA VAL A 126 26.88 1.30 20.68
C VAL A 126 27.40 0.41 19.56
N GLU A 127 26.64 0.25 18.49
CA GLU A 127 27.01 -0.63 17.36
C GLU A 127 27.87 0.11 16.33
N GLY A 128 27.57 1.39 16.06
CA GLY A 128 28.30 2.21 15.09
C GLY A 128 29.56 2.87 15.63
N GLY A 129 29.72 2.95 16.95
CA GLY A 129 30.82 3.70 17.57
C GLY A 129 30.79 5.20 17.23
N VAL A 130 29.61 5.73 16.90
CA VAL A 130 29.44 7.14 16.52
C VAL A 130 29.44 8.01 17.78
N ALA A 131 30.23 9.08 17.76
CA ALA A 131 30.30 10.04 18.86
C ALA A 131 28.97 10.82 18.98
N GLU A 132 28.59 11.19 20.20
CA GLU A 132 27.27 11.81 20.47
C GLU A 132 27.11 13.15 19.71
N GLU A 133 28.19 13.92 19.60
CA GLU A 133 28.26 15.18 18.86
C GLU A 133 28.02 15.01 17.36
N CYS A 134 28.20 13.81 16.81
CA CYS A 134 27.89 13.48 15.41
C CYS A 134 26.44 12.98 15.22
N ILE A 135 25.66 12.79 16.28
CA ILE A 135 24.28 12.28 16.20
C ILE A 135 23.28 13.43 16.30
N ARG A 136 22.33 13.48 15.36
CA ARG A 136 21.21 14.43 15.36
C ARG A 136 19.89 13.69 15.46
N MET A 137 19.06 14.08 16.42
CA MET A 137 17.71 13.55 16.56
C MET A 137 16.78 14.20 15.54
N LEU A 138 16.22 13.41 14.64
CA LEU A 138 15.21 13.86 13.69
C LEU A 138 14.07 12.84 13.63
N PRO A 139 13.17 12.83 14.63
CA PRO A 139 12.06 11.89 14.66
C PRO A 139 11.11 12.06 13.45
N ASN A 140 10.36 11.01 13.09
CA ASN A 140 9.48 11.03 11.92
C ASN A 140 8.46 12.18 12.00
N ALA A 141 7.91 12.56 10.85
CA ALA A 141 6.90 13.60 10.73
C ALA A 141 5.71 13.12 9.88
N ALA A 142 4.66 13.93 9.88
CA ALA A 142 3.46 13.77 9.07
C ALA A 142 3.29 14.98 8.14
N ASP A 143 2.86 14.72 6.91
CA ASP A 143 2.42 15.78 6.00
C ASP A 143 1.07 16.32 6.46
N LEU A 144 1.08 17.38 7.27
CA LEU A 144 -0.12 17.94 7.87
C LEU A 144 -1.07 18.58 6.84
N ALA A 145 -0.59 18.88 5.63
CA ALA A 145 -1.45 19.33 4.54
C ALA A 145 -2.25 18.16 3.95
N ALA A 146 -1.61 17.00 3.78
CA ALA A 146 -2.28 15.79 3.32
C ALA A 146 -3.20 15.18 4.39
N PHE A 147 -2.76 15.18 5.65
CA PHE A 147 -3.49 14.63 6.80
C PHE A 147 -4.15 15.74 7.62
N ALA A 148 -4.89 16.64 6.97
CA ALA A 148 -5.67 17.67 7.66
C ALA A 148 -6.97 17.07 8.23
N PRO A 149 -7.46 17.55 9.39
CA PRO A 149 -8.75 17.12 9.90
C PRO A 149 -9.89 17.58 8.98
N PRO A 150 -10.97 16.80 8.86
CA PRO A 150 -12.12 17.22 8.08
C PRO A 150 -12.84 18.41 8.73
N ALA A 151 -13.51 19.23 7.92
CA ALA A 151 -14.32 20.34 8.43
C ALA A 151 -15.49 19.86 9.31
N THR A 152 -16.02 18.66 9.01
CA THR A 152 -17.04 17.99 9.82
C THR A 152 -16.40 16.79 10.51
N PRO A 153 -16.50 16.66 11.85
CA PRO A 153 -15.97 15.51 12.57
C PRO A 153 -16.53 14.18 12.03
N PRO A 154 -15.73 13.10 12.03
CA PRO A 154 -16.19 11.79 11.61
C PRO A 154 -17.26 11.25 12.56
N PRO A 155 -18.10 10.29 12.11
CA PRO A 155 -19.11 9.68 12.96
C PRO A 155 -18.50 9.08 14.23
N PRO A 156 -19.14 9.24 15.40
CA PRO A 156 -18.68 8.58 16.62
C PRO A 156 -18.72 7.06 16.41
N ARG A 157 -17.79 6.33 17.05
CA ARG A 157 -17.63 4.87 16.94
C ARG A 157 -17.16 4.33 15.58
N THR A 158 -16.33 5.10 14.89
CA THR A 158 -15.58 4.64 13.71
C THR A 158 -14.11 4.40 14.10
N ALA A 159 -13.58 3.22 13.80
CA ALA A 159 -12.20 2.84 14.11
C ALA A 159 -11.45 2.35 12.87
N LEU A 160 -10.22 2.82 12.68
CA LEU A 160 -9.29 2.36 11.64
C LEU A 160 -8.11 1.64 12.29
N LEU A 161 -7.88 0.38 11.93
CA LEU A 161 -6.67 -0.35 12.31
C LEU A 161 -5.72 -0.41 11.13
N VAL A 162 -4.45 -0.07 11.36
CA VAL A 162 -3.41 -0.08 10.34
C VAL A 162 -2.35 -1.13 10.67
N GLY A 163 -2.30 -2.19 9.87
CA GLY A 163 -1.31 -3.26 9.94
C GLY A 163 0.09 -2.81 9.53
N LYS A 164 1.10 -3.30 10.27
CA LYS A 164 2.52 -2.91 10.12
C LYS A 164 3.46 -4.10 9.92
N THR A 165 2.97 -5.32 10.06
CA THR A 165 3.75 -6.57 10.07
C THR A 165 3.13 -7.59 9.15
N ASP A 166 3.86 -8.62 8.74
CA ASP A 166 3.32 -9.63 7.80
C ASP A 166 2.19 -10.48 8.41
N LYS A 167 2.12 -10.55 9.74
CA LYS A 167 1.05 -11.23 10.48
C LYS A 167 0.23 -10.20 11.25
N PRO A 168 -1.10 -10.36 11.31
CA PRO A 168 -1.96 -9.43 12.05
C PRO A 168 -1.84 -9.59 13.56
N GLY A 169 -1.42 -10.75 14.06
CA GLY A 169 -1.46 -11.06 15.49
C GLY A 169 -2.88 -10.86 16.05
N ALA A 170 -2.99 -10.35 17.27
CA ALA A 170 -4.26 -10.05 17.92
C ALA A 170 -5.02 -8.83 17.32
N GLN A 171 -4.52 -8.18 16.27
CA GLN A 171 -5.22 -7.05 15.64
C GLN A 171 -6.58 -7.45 15.06
N LEU A 172 -6.75 -8.70 14.60
CA LEU A 172 -8.05 -9.21 14.14
C LEU A 172 -9.04 -9.36 15.31
N GLU A 173 -8.59 -9.90 16.43
CA GLU A 173 -9.40 -10.06 17.65
C GLU A 173 -9.84 -8.69 18.20
N VAL A 174 -8.97 -7.69 18.16
CA VAL A 174 -9.32 -6.30 18.50
C VAL A 174 -10.42 -5.76 17.57
N ALA A 175 -10.30 -6.00 16.26
CA ALA A 175 -11.30 -5.55 15.29
C ALA A 175 -12.66 -6.23 15.52
N GLU A 176 -12.66 -7.53 15.84
CA GLU A 176 -13.87 -8.30 16.15
C GLU A 176 -14.53 -7.83 17.45
N ALA A 177 -13.74 -7.62 18.50
CA ALA A 177 -14.23 -7.10 19.78
C ALA A 177 -14.87 -5.71 19.64
N LEU A 178 -14.30 -4.84 18.81
CA LEU A 178 -14.87 -3.54 18.49
C LEU A 178 -16.20 -3.66 17.73
N ARG A 179 -16.26 -4.50 16.70
CA ARG A 179 -17.50 -4.76 15.95
C ARG A 179 -18.59 -5.32 16.86
N ALA A 180 -18.25 -6.22 17.78
CA ALA A 180 -19.17 -6.76 18.77
C ALA A 180 -19.76 -5.69 19.71
N ARG A 181 -19.06 -4.58 19.93
CA ARG A 181 -19.55 -3.39 20.65
C ARG A 181 -20.22 -2.34 19.75
N GLY A 182 -20.51 -2.68 18.50
CA GLY A 182 -21.21 -1.80 17.55
C GLY A 182 -20.34 -0.72 16.91
N TRP A 183 -19.01 -0.89 16.88
CA TRP A 183 -18.12 0.01 16.15
C TRP A 183 -18.09 -0.33 14.65
N GLN A 184 -17.97 0.70 13.83
CA GLN A 184 -17.62 0.55 12.42
C GLN A 184 -16.11 0.45 12.30
N VAL A 185 -15.61 -0.71 11.86
CA VAL A 185 -14.17 -1.00 11.86
C VAL A 185 -13.65 -1.24 10.45
N THR A 186 -12.68 -0.41 10.06
CA THR A 186 -11.90 -0.55 8.82
C THR A 186 -10.50 -1.08 9.13
N THR A 187 -10.01 -2.00 8.33
CA THR A 187 -8.68 -2.64 8.50
C THR A 187 -7.87 -2.51 7.20
N VAL A 188 -6.70 -1.89 7.29
CA VAL A 188 -5.78 -1.69 6.16
C VAL A 188 -4.34 -2.01 6.57
N GLY A 189 -3.43 -2.07 5.62
CA GLY A 189 -2.01 -2.24 5.85
C GLY A 189 -1.54 -3.69 5.87
N ARG A 190 -0.22 -3.85 5.76
CA ARG A 190 0.46 -5.15 5.66
C ARG A 190 0.03 -6.09 6.79
N GLY A 191 -0.27 -7.33 6.43
CA GLY A 191 -0.69 -8.42 7.33
C GLY A 191 -2.09 -8.31 7.91
N LEU A 192 -2.78 -7.17 7.78
CA LEU A 192 -4.11 -6.96 8.37
C LEU A 192 -5.20 -6.72 7.30
N GLY A 193 -4.88 -6.02 6.23
CA GLY A 193 -5.82 -5.67 5.18
C GLY A 193 -5.13 -5.18 3.91
N GLU A 194 -5.83 -4.36 3.13
CA GLU A 194 -5.30 -3.81 1.89
C GLU A 194 -4.19 -2.79 2.11
N VAL A 195 -3.16 -2.80 1.27
CA VAL A 195 -2.22 -1.67 1.19
C VAL A 195 -2.84 -0.59 0.32
N VAL A 196 -3.19 0.53 0.94
CA VAL A 196 -3.95 1.61 0.33
C VAL A 196 -3.08 2.82 -0.02
N ALA A 197 -3.51 3.60 -1.02
CA ALA A 197 -2.90 4.88 -1.37
C ALA A 197 -3.61 6.08 -0.72
N ASN A 198 -4.88 5.91 -0.35
CA ASN A 198 -5.77 6.93 0.22
C ASN A 198 -5.87 6.85 1.76
N LEU A 199 -4.72 6.65 2.42
CA LEU A 199 -4.66 6.62 3.88
C LEU A 199 -5.13 7.93 4.55
N PRO A 200 -4.83 9.13 4.00
CA PRO A 200 -5.35 10.37 4.56
C PRO A 200 -6.88 10.43 4.61
N GLU A 201 -7.55 10.04 3.53
CA GLU A 201 -9.02 10.03 3.45
C GLU A 201 -9.62 9.03 4.43
N LEU A 202 -8.98 7.86 4.58
CA LEU A 202 -9.40 6.90 5.58
C LEU A 202 -9.22 7.45 6.99
N MET A 203 -8.08 8.05 7.34
CA MET A 203 -7.89 8.62 8.67
C MET A 203 -8.90 9.72 8.96
N ALA A 204 -9.13 10.64 8.02
CA ALA A 204 -10.13 11.71 8.16
C ALA A 204 -11.57 11.19 8.36
N ALA A 205 -11.88 9.98 7.87
CA ALA A 205 -13.20 9.37 8.00
C ALA A 205 -13.42 8.61 9.32
N HIS A 206 -12.41 8.49 10.20
CA HIS A 206 -12.51 7.71 11.43
C HIS A 206 -12.22 8.54 12.68
N ALA A 207 -12.96 8.30 13.75
CA ALA A 207 -12.77 8.96 15.04
C ALA A 207 -11.54 8.42 15.78
N VAL A 208 -11.29 7.11 15.68
CA VAL A 208 -10.19 6.42 16.38
C VAL A 208 -9.29 5.72 15.38
N VAL A 209 -7.98 5.88 15.53
CA VAL A 209 -6.97 5.11 14.77
C VAL A 209 -6.12 4.29 15.72
N ILE A 210 -5.97 3.01 15.42
CA ILE A 210 -5.07 2.09 16.13
C ILE A 210 -3.88 1.81 15.20
N SER A 211 -2.75 2.44 15.51
CA SER A 211 -1.50 2.24 14.76
C SER A 211 -0.27 2.66 15.56
N SER A 212 0.90 2.47 14.98
CA SER A 212 2.19 2.83 15.56
C SER A 212 3.08 3.56 14.55
N GLY A 213 4.19 4.09 15.05
CA GLY A 213 5.21 4.78 14.27
C GLY A 213 4.66 6.00 13.56
N ARG A 214 5.07 6.18 12.30
CA ARG A 214 4.66 7.31 11.47
C ARG A 214 3.14 7.41 11.25
N ALA A 215 2.42 6.29 11.12
CA ALA A 215 0.97 6.34 10.91
C ALA A 215 0.20 6.83 12.15
N ALA A 216 0.77 6.66 13.35
CA ALA A 216 0.21 7.28 14.55
C ALA A 216 0.33 8.81 14.49
N LEU A 217 1.43 9.35 13.96
CA LEU A 217 1.61 10.80 13.75
C LEU A 217 0.65 11.34 12.68
N GLU A 218 0.50 10.62 11.57
CA GLU A 218 -0.43 10.96 10.49
C GLU A 218 -1.88 11.02 11.02
N ALA A 219 -2.27 10.06 11.87
CA ALA A 219 -3.58 10.05 12.51
C ALA A 219 -3.79 11.22 13.49
N LEU A 220 -2.76 11.59 14.28
CA LEU A 220 -2.81 12.80 15.11
C LEU A 220 -3.00 14.07 14.27
N GLY A 221 -2.31 14.16 13.13
CA GLY A 221 -2.49 15.24 12.15
C GLY A 221 -3.93 15.35 11.68
N ALA A 222 -4.51 14.21 11.28
CA ALA A 222 -5.88 14.06 10.81
C ALA A 222 -6.95 14.30 11.90
N GLY A 223 -6.53 14.54 13.15
CA GLY A 223 -7.43 14.84 14.26
C GLY A 223 -8.09 13.61 14.88
N CYS A 224 -7.57 12.40 14.63
CA CYS A 224 -8.05 11.17 15.24
C CYS A 224 -7.59 11.07 16.70
N ALA A 225 -8.40 10.43 17.55
CA ALA A 225 -7.87 9.84 18.77
C ALA A 225 -6.99 8.64 18.40
N VAL A 226 -5.79 8.56 18.98
CA VAL A 226 -4.81 7.53 18.59
C VAL A 226 -4.55 6.58 19.74
N ILE A 227 -4.73 5.29 19.48
CA ILE A 227 -4.24 4.23 20.36
C ILE A 227 -2.97 3.67 19.73
N CYS A 228 -1.84 3.90 20.41
CA CYS A 228 -0.55 3.50 19.89
C CYS A 228 -0.36 1.99 20.06
N ALA A 229 -0.56 1.24 19.00
CA ALA A 229 -0.50 -0.23 19.01
C ALA A 229 -0.28 -0.82 17.61
N ASP A 230 0.29 -2.03 17.55
CA ASP A 230 0.25 -2.91 16.38
C ASP A 230 0.41 -4.37 16.80
N ALA A 231 0.58 -5.31 15.86
CA ALA A 231 0.74 -6.73 16.15
C ALA A 231 1.89 -7.07 17.12
N ARG A 232 2.83 -6.15 17.37
CA ARG A 232 3.94 -6.32 18.32
C ARG A 232 3.55 -5.99 19.77
N GLY A 233 2.47 -5.23 19.99
CA GLY A 233 2.00 -4.85 21.32
C GLY A 233 1.22 -3.53 21.38
N LEU A 234 1.01 -3.06 22.61
CA LEU A 234 0.23 -1.87 22.96
C LEU A 234 1.08 -0.91 23.81
N ALA A 235 1.08 0.37 23.46
CA ALA A 235 1.57 1.46 24.31
C ALA A 235 0.42 2.16 25.06
N GLY A 236 -0.77 2.22 24.47
CA GLY A 236 -1.98 2.81 25.07
C GLY A 236 -2.54 3.98 24.27
N LEU A 237 -3.60 4.60 24.78
CA LEU A 237 -4.13 5.86 24.27
C LEU A 237 -3.05 6.95 24.33
N VAL A 238 -2.88 7.69 23.25
CA VAL A 238 -2.00 8.87 23.23
C VAL A 238 -2.72 10.01 23.96
N THR A 239 -2.07 10.56 24.97
CA THR A 239 -2.57 11.64 25.81
C THR A 239 -1.52 12.76 25.90
N PRO A 240 -1.87 13.97 26.37
CA PRO A 240 -0.90 15.02 26.61
C PRO A 240 0.29 14.58 27.48
N ASP A 241 0.01 13.77 28.50
CA ASP A 241 1.00 13.33 29.49
C ASP A 241 2.04 12.37 28.90
N ASN A 242 1.62 11.47 28.01
CA ASN A 242 2.52 10.46 27.45
C ASN A 242 3.10 10.82 26.07
N PHE A 243 2.59 11.87 25.41
CA PHE A 243 2.98 12.25 24.05
C PHE A 243 4.48 12.40 23.89
N ARG A 244 5.15 13.17 24.76
CA ARG A 244 6.61 13.43 24.65
C ARG A 244 7.44 12.15 24.83
N ALA A 245 7.01 11.26 25.71
CA ALA A 245 7.68 9.98 25.93
C ALA A 245 7.56 9.08 24.69
N LEU A 246 6.35 9.00 24.10
CA LEU A 246 6.11 8.27 22.85
C LEU A 246 6.87 8.89 21.67
N ARG A 247 6.91 10.23 21.60
CA ARG A 247 7.60 11.00 20.56
C ARG A 247 9.10 10.76 20.54
N ARG A 248 9.76 10.75 21.72
CA ARG A 248 11.20 10.43 21.85
C ARG A 248 11.56 9.05 21.30
N ARG A 249 10.59 8.13 21.34
CA ARG A 249 10.72 6.75 20.86
C ARG A 249 10.02 6.54 19.52
N ASN A 250 9.68 7.65 18.84
CA ASN A 250 9.08 7.71 17.51
C ASN A 250 7.77 6.92 17.33
N PHE A 251 7.02 6.72 18.43
CA PHE A 251 5.86 5.81 18.47
C PHE A 251 6.21 4.39 18.00
N GLY A 252 7.50 4.02 18.04
CA GLY A 252 8.03 2.81 17.46
C GLY A 252 7.79 1.59 18.33
N GLY A 253 8.17 0.41 17.83
CA GLY A 253 7.91 -0.88 18.50
C GLY A 253 8.47 -0.98 19.92
N ALA A 254 9.48 -0.19 20.27
CA ALA A 254 10.06 -0.18 21.61
C ALA A 254 9.10 0.43 22.67
N THR A 255 8.12 1.23 22.25
CA THR A 255 7.05 1.76 23.11
C THR A 255 5.95 0.75 23.44
N LEU A 256 5.84 -0.33 22.64
CA LEU A 256 4.76 -1.30 22.69
C LEU A 256 5.05 -2.36 23.76
N LEU A 257 5.00 -1.94 25.03
CA LEU A 257 5.44 -2.74 26.18
C LEU A 257 4.36 -3.67 26.73
N ARG A 258 3.08 -3.39 26.47
CA ARG A 258 1.95 -4.22 26.90
C ARG A 258 1.58 -5.22 25.80
N PRO A 259 1.01 -6.39 26.15
CA PRO A 259 0.42 -7.28 25.15
C PRO A 259 -0.70 -6.56 24.39
N LEU A 260 -0.83 -6.87 23.10
CA LEU A 260 -1.99 -6.46 22.34
C LEU A 260 -3.16 -7.38 22.74
N ASP A 261 -4.03 -6.87 23.61
CA ASP A 261 -5.18 -7.58 24.14
C ASP A 261 -6.47 -6.79 23.85
N PRO A 262 -7.55 -7.42 23.34
CA PRO A 262 -8.79 -6.72 23.02
C PRO A 262 -9.42 -5.99 24.21
N ALA A 263 -9.40 -6.57 25.41
CA ALA A 263 -9.97 -5.93 26.59
C ALA A 263 -9.18 -4.70 27.01
N LEU A 264 -7.85 -4.75 26.92
CA LEU A 264 -6.99 -3.60 27.15
C LEU A 264 -7.26 -2.48 26.13
N VAL A 265 -7.33 -2.80 24.83
CA VAL A 265 -7.61 -1.78 23.80
C VAL A 265 -8.98 -1.14 24.00
N LEU A 266 -9.99 -1.94 24.35
CA LEU A 266 -11.32 -1.44 24.66
C LEU A 266 -11.32 -0.50 25.87
N ALA A 267 -10.54 -0.79 26.91
CA ALA A 267 -10.38 0.11 28.05
C ALA A 267 -9.71 1.45 27.65
N GLU A 268 -8.71 1.42 26.75
CA GLU A 268 -8.10 2.66 26.21
C GLU A 268 -9.11 3.47 25.39
N ILE A 269 -10.00 2.81 24.65
CA ILE A 269 -11.08 3.47 23.87
C ILE A 269 -12.10 4.12 24.79
N ASP A 270 -12.51 3.40 25.85
CA ASP A 270 -13.47 3.88 26.82
C ASP A 270 -12.93 5.09 27.63
N ALA A 271 -11.61 5.26 27.68
CA ALA A 271 -10.92 6.38 28.33
C ALA A 271 -10.75 7.64 27.45
N ILE A 272 -11.20 7.63 26.19
CA ILE A 272 -11.04 8.78 25.28
C ILE A 272 -11.90 9.97 25.76
N ASP A 273 -11.24 11.03 26.18
CA ASP A 273 -11.86 12.33 26.47
C ASP A 273 -11.62 13.35 25.35
N ALA A 274 -12.69 13.97 24.86
CA ALA A 274 -12.61 14.89 23.72
C ALA A 274 -11.82 16.18 24.03
N ALA A 275 -11.88 16.68 25.27
CA ALA A 275 -11.17 17.88 25.67
C ALA A 275 -9.65 17.61 25.79
N GLU A 276 -9.27 16.45 26.32
CA GLU A 276 -7.89 15.98 26.34
C GLU A 276 -7.33 15.75 24.93
N GLN A 277 -8.10 15.13 24.02
CA GLN A 277 -7.67 14.94 22.64
C GLN A 277 -7.48 16.28 21.91
N ALA A 278 -8.34 17.27 22.17
CA ALA A 278 -8.16 18.62 21.66
C ALA A 278 -6.90 19.32 22.23
N ALA A 279 -6.61 19.12 23.51
CA ALA A 279 -5.40 19.63 24.15
C ALA A 279 -4.13 18.97 23.59
N LEU A 280 -4.13 17.65 23.45
CA LEU A 280 -3.07 16.88 22.81
C LEU A 280 -2.79 17.42 21.40
N ARG A 281 -3.84 17.63 20.60
CA ARG A 281 -3.68 18.12 19.22
C ARG A 281 -3.00 19.49 19.17
N ARG A 282 -3.43 20.44 20.02
CA ARG A 282 -2.80 21.77 20.09
C ARG A 282 -1.32 21.70 20.43
N MET A 283 -0.93 20.76 21.29
CA MET A 283 0.47 20.55 21.67
C MET A 283 1.27 19.79 20.59
N ALA A 284 0.69 18.75 20.00
CA ALA A 284 1.41 17.82 19.13
C ALA A 284 1.63 18.35 17.71
N VAL A 285 0.63 19.03 17.13
CA VAL A 285 0.66 19.47 15.71
C VAL A 285 1.90 20.30 15.37
N PRO A 286 2.33 21.29 16.19
CA PRO A 286 3.55 22.05 15.94
C PRO A 286 4.85 21.21 15.93
N GLU A 287 4.85 20.02 16.55
CA GLU A 287 6.06 19.19 16.73
C GLU A 287 6.19 18.03 15.73
N ILE A 288 5.14 17.75 14.95
CA ILE A 288 5.06 16.55 14.09
C ILE A 288 5.00 16.87 12.59
N GLY A 289 5.00 18.14 12.20
CA GLY A 289 4.85 18.55 10.81
C GLY A 289 6.06 18.26 9.92
N LEU A 290 5.81 17.84 8.68
CA LEU A 290 6.83 17.62 7.66
C LEU A 290 7.61 18.90 7.34
N ASP A 291 7.00 20.07 7.44
CA ASP A 291 7.68 21.36 7.22
C ASP A 291 8.84 21.56 8.21
N LEU A 292 8.57 21.37 9.51
CA LEU A 292 9.57 21.43 10.57
C LEU A 292 10.65 20.34 10.40
N TYR A 293 10.25 19.14 9.96
CA TYR A 293 11.19 18.08 9.65
C TYR A 293 12.15 18.50 8.52
N MET A 294 11.65 19.09 7.45
CA MET A 294 12.45 19.52 6.31
C MET A 294 13.37 20.70 6.66
N GLU A 295 12.91 21.64 7.49
CA GLU A 295 13.73 22.72 8.05
C GLU A 295 14.94 22.14 8.80
N ARG A 296 14.68 21.28 9.80
CA ARG A 296 15.74 20.64 10.59
C ARG A 296 16.66 19.77 9.74
N LEU A 297 16.13 19.07 8.74
CA LEU A 297 16.93 18.27 7.83
C LEU A 297 17.88 19.15 7.01
N ARG A 298 17.44 20.33 6.57
CA ARG A 298 18.30 21.29 5.88
C ARG A 298 19.38 21.86 6.79
N ASP A 299 19.07 22.12 8.05
CA ASP A 299 20.08 22.55 9.03
C ASP A 299 21.16 21.48 9.21
N ILE A 300 20.76 20.21 9.35
CA ILE A 300 21.67 19.07 9.45
C ILE A 300 22.52 18.94 8.17
N HIS A 301 21.92 19.15 6.99
CA HIS A 301 22.63 19.13 5.71
C HIS A 301 23.68 20.26 5.63
N ALA A 302 23.32 21.48 5.99
CA ALA A 302 24.22 22.62 6.01
C ALA A 302 25.37 22.41 7.01
N GLU A 303 25.07 21.87 8.19
CA GLU A 303 26.07 21.51 9.20
C GLU A 303 27.05 20.45 8.66
N ALA A 304 26.55 19.37 8.05
CA ALA A 304 27.38 18.33 7.46
C ALA A 304 28.32 18.86 6.37
N ILE A 305 27.85 19.81 5.54
CA ILE A 305 28.66 20.48 4.52
C ILE A 305 29.72 21.37 5.16
N GLY A 306 29.38 22.11 6.22
CA GLY A 306 30.35 22.93 6.96
C GLY A 306 31.47 22.10 7.61
N LEU A 307 31.18 20.86 8.00
CA LEU A 307 32.13 19.91 8.57
C LEU A 307 33.04 19.23 7.52
N ALA A 308 32.78 19.41 6.21
CA ALA A 308 33.49 18.74 5.12
C ALA A 308 35.01 19.04 5.05
N GLY A 309 35.50 20.01 5.81
CA GLY A 309 36.93 20.37 5.92
C GLY A 309 37.81 19.35 6.66
N SER A 310 37.24 18.31 7.27
CA SER A 310 38.00 17.16 7.76
C SER A 310 37.90 16.02 6.75
N PRO A 311 38.94 15.73 5.95
CA PRO A 311 38.94 14.49 5.20
C PRO A 311 38.93 13.37 6.24
N ALA A 312 37.81 12.67 6.38
CA ALA A 312 37.91 11.28 6.71
C ALA A 312 38.65 10.67 5.52
N THR A 313 39.95 10.45 5.66
CA THR A 313 40.66 9.42 4.89
C THR A 313 39.91 8.13 5.16
N GLY A 314 38.89 7.89 4.33
CA GLY A 314 38.02 6.75 4.41
C GLY A 314 38.89 5.55 4.12
N ASP A 315 39.14 4.78 5.17
CA ASP A 315 39.77 3.47 5.10
C ASP A 315 38.82 2.60 4.25
N ALA A 316 38.99 2.63 2.92
CA ALA A 316 38.15 1.90 1.97
C ALA A 316 38.02 0.43 2.37
N MET A 317 39.03 -0.09 3.08
CA MET A 317 39.04 -1.40 3.71
C MET A 317 37.99 -1.59 4.80
N ARG A 318 37.66 -0.58 5.62
CA ARG A 318 36.57 -0.66 6.60
C ARG A 318 35.20 -0.67 5.91
N GLY A 319 35.04 0.10 4.84
CA GLY A 319 33.84 0.04 3.99
C GLY A 319 33.68 -1.33 3.34
N ALA A 320 34.76 -1.87 2.78
CA ALA A 320 34.81 -3.20 2.18
C ALA A 320 34.53 -4.31 3.22
N ALA A 321 35.20 -4.31 4.38
CA ALA A 321 34.97 -5.27 5.45
C ALA A 321 33.52 -5.25 5.96
N MET A 322 32.89 -4.07 6.00
CA MET A 322 31.48 -3.96 6.34
C MET A 322 30.57 -4.58 5.26
N LEU A 323 30.82 -4.30 3.97
CA LEU A 323 30.11 -4.96 2.87
C LEU A 323 30.30 -6.48 2.91
N GLU A 324 31.52 -6.96 3.12
CA GLU A 324 31.84 -8.39 3.30
C GLU A 324 31.06 -9.01 4.47
N SER A 325 31.02 -8.34 5.63
CA SER A 325 30.26 -8.81 6.80
C SER A 325 28.76 -8.94 6.52
N MET A 326 28.22 -8.11 5.61
CA MET A 326 26.81 -8.20 5.19
C MET A 326 26.57 -9.30 4.19
N LEU A 327 27.53 -9.57 3.30
CA LEU A 327 27.48 -10.69 2.37
C LEU A 327 27.66 -12.04 3.09
N ALA A 328 28.50 -12.08 4.13
CA ALA A 328 28.82 -13.28 4.90
C ALA A 328 27.82 -13.59 6.03
N SER A 329 26.83 -12.72 6.29
CA SER A 329 25.89 -12.91 7.39
C SER A 329 24.91 -14.08 7.10
N PRO A 330 24.94 -15.19 7.87
CA PRO A 330 24.20 -16.43 7.55
C PRO A 330 22.71 -16.37 7.91
N HIS A 331 22.08 -15.18 7.90
CA HIS A 331 20.68 -15.04 8.33
C HIS A 331 19.70 -15.21 7.15
N PRO A 332 18.67 -16.09 7.24
CA PRO A 332 17.78 -16.45 6.12
C PRO A 332 16.90 -15.34 5.54
N ARG A 333 17.04 -14.10 6.02
CA ARG A 333 16.19 -12.97 5.62
C ARG A 333 16.95 -11.91 4.84
N GLY A 334 18.11 -12.27 4.27
CA GLY A 334 18.92 -11.58 3.26
C GLY A 334 18.12 -11.00 2.08
N PHE A 335 18.73 -10.19 1.19
CA PHE A 335 18.30 -10.12 -0.22
C PHE A 335 18.60 -11.48 -0.90
N GLY A 336 18.12 -12.56 -0.30
CA GLY A 336 18.20 -13.90 -0.84
C GLY A 336 17.06 -14.11 -1.86
N PRO A 337 17.18 -15.15 -2.70
CA PRO A 337 16.17 -15.50 -3.69
C PRO A 337 14.75 -15.57 -3.10
N ASP A 338 14.62 -16.06 -1.87
CA ASP A 338 13.32 -16.27 -1.21
C ASP A 338 12.62 -14.96 -0.81
N GLN A 339 13.35 -13.97 -0.30
CA GLN A 339 12.75 -12.66 0.01
C GLN A 339 12.42 -11.89 -1.27
N MET A 340 13.25 -12.05 -2.31
CA MET A 340 12.99 -11.49 -3.63
C MET A 340 11.73 -12.10 -4.27
N GLN A 341 11.58 -13.41 -4.16
CA GLN A 341 10.40 -14.13 -4.64
C GLN A 341 9.16 -13.64 -3.90
N ARG A 342 9.20 -13.53 -2.57
CA ARG A 342 8.07 -13.00 -1.78
C ARG A 342 7.69 -11.57 -2.18
N LEU A 343 8.65 -10.67 -2.37
CA LEU A 343 8.35 -9.30 -2.79
C LEU A 343 7.75 -9.25 -4.21
N ARG A 344 8.24 -10.10 -5.12
CA ARG A 344 7.68 -10.25 -6.47
C ARG A 344 6.27 -10.85 -6.43
N ASP A 345 6.04 -11.87 -5.62
CA ASP A 345 4.75 -12.50 -5.43
C ASP A 345 3.74 -11.50 -4.83
N GLU A 346 4.16 -10.74 -3.81
CA GLU A 346 3.35 -9.67 -3.23
C GLU A 346 3.00 -8.58 -4.25
N HIS A 347 3.96 -8.18 -5.09
CA HIS A 347 3.71 -7.22 -6.16
C HIS A 347 2.74 -7.81 -7.20
N ALA A 348 2.94 -9.05 -7.64
CA ALA A 348 2.05 -9.72 -8.58
C ALA A 348 0.61 -9.83 -8.02
N VAL A 349 0.46 -10.16 -6.74
CA VAL A 349 -0.85 -10.19 -6.06
C VAL A 349 -1.49 -8.81 -6.03
N ARG A 350 -0.73 -7.76 -5.72
CA ARG A 350 -1.23 -6.37 -5.70
C ARG A 350 -1.62 -5.88 -7.09
N LEU A 351 -0.81 -6.16 -8.11
CA LEU A 351 -1.08 -5.79 -9.50
C LEU A 351 -2.35 -6.48 -9.99
N ALA A 352 -2.46 -7.80 -9.79
CA ALA A 352 -3.66 -8.55 -10.14
C ALA A 352 -4.91 -8.05 -9.42
N ARG A 353 -4.78 -7.55 -8.18
CA ARG A 353 -5.89 -6.93 -7.45
C ARG A 353 -6.28 -5.57 -8.03
N ALA A 354 -5.31 -4.69 -8.27
CA ALA A 354 -5.56 -3.37 -8.85
C ALA A 354 -6.18 -3.47 -10.26
N GLU A 355 -5.73 -4.43 -11.06
CA GLU A 355 -6.32 -4.74 -12.37
C GLU A 355 -7.79 -5.16 -12.24
N ARG A 356 -8.12 -6.03 -11.27
CA ARG A 356 -9.53 -6.43 -11.00
C ARG A 356 -10.39 -5.25 -10.58
N GLU A 357 -9.87 -4.36 -9.75
CA GLU A 357 -10.61 -3.17 -9.31
C GLU A 357 -10.83 -2.18 -10.46
N ALA A 358 -9.83 -1.95 -11.30
CA ALA A 358 -9.95 -1.12 -12.50
C ALA A 358 -11.02 -1.68 -13.46
N GLN A 359 -11.05 -3.00 -13.66
CA GLN A 359 -12.05 -3.67 -14.49
C GLN A 359 -13.47 -3.49 -13.94
N ARG A 360 -13.66 -3.64 -12.61
CA ARG A 360 -14.95 -3.40 -11.95
C ARG A 360 -15.41 -1.95 -12.07
N LEU A 361 -14.50 -0.99 -11.84
CA LEU A 361 -14.81 0.43 -11.97
C LEU A 361 -15.16 0.81 -13.42
N ALA A 362 -14.45 0.25 -14.40
CA ALA A 362 -14.76 0.46 -15.82
C ALA A 362 -16.18 -0.01 -16.17
N LEU A 363 -16.60 -1.18 -15.66
CA LEU A 363 -17.96 -1.68 -15.86
C LEU A 363 -19.01 -0.78 -15.17
N ARG A 364 -18.77 -0.37 -13.91
CA ARG A 364 -19.64 0.59 -13.19
C ARG A 364 -19.88 1.85 -13.98
N LEU A 365 -18.79 2.50 -14.41
CA LEU A 365 -18.85 3.79 -15.09
C LEU A 365 -19.60 3.67 -16.42
N ARG A 366 -19.32 2.62 -17.20
CA ARG A 366 -20.01 2.39 -18.47
C ARG A 366 -21.51 2.22 -18.28
N LEU A 367 -21.93 1.40 -17.30
CA LEU A 367 -23.35 1.21 -16.99
C LEU A 367 -24.02 2.46 -16.46
N ALA A 368 -23.32 3.28 -15.66
CA ALA A 368 -23.84 4.55 -15.16
C ALA A 368 -24.14 5.54 -16.30
N THR A 369 -23.43 5.47 -17.42
CA THR A 369 -23.60 6.39 -18.57
C THR A 369 -24.67 6.00 -19.57
N LEU A 370 -25.17 4.76 -19.55
CA LEU A 370 -26.19 4.30 -20.51
C LEU A 370 -27.54 5.00 -20.30
N ARG A 371 -28.30 5.23 -21.37
CA ARG A 371 -29.71 5.63 -21.29
C ARG A 371 -30.63 4.39 -21.17
N PRO A 372 -31.86 4.51 -20.64
CA PRO A 372 -32.82 3.41 -20.65
C PRO A 372 -33.01 2.85 -22.07
N GLY A 373 -32.92 1.53 -22.23
CA GLY A 373 -32.97 0.82 -23.51
C GLY A 373 -31.64 0.75 -24.27
N GLU A 374 -30.61 1.49 -23.86
CA GLU A 374 -29.30 1.46 -24.48
C GLU A 374 -28.52 0.19 -24.09
N ARG A 375 -27.67 -0.29 -25.01
CA ARG A 375 -26.95 -1.57 -24.87
C ARG A 375 -25.46 -1.32 -24.75
N LEU A 376 -24.83 -1.92 -23.74
CA LEU A 376 -23.37 -2.01 -23.63
C LEU A 376 -22.92 -3.36 -24.18
N ARG A 377 -22.19 -3.32 -25.29
CA ARG A 377 -21.55 -4.49 -25.91
C ARG A 377 -20.20 -4.77 -25.29
N ILE A 378 -19.94 -6.03 -24.98
CA ILE A 378 -18.71 -6.52 -24.36
C ILE A 378 -18.21 -7.72 -25.16
N ALA A 379 -17.07 -7.56 -25.80
CA ALA A 379 -16.37 -8.60 -26.56
C ALA A 379 -14.85 -8.62 -26.28
N ASP A 380 -14.39 -7.87 -25.28
CA ASP A 380 -13.03 -7.98 -24.76
C ASP A 380 -13.09 -8.55 -23.33
N TRP A 381 -12.67 -9.81 -23.22
CA TRP A 381 -12.68 -10.59 -21.98
C TRP A 381 -11.35 -10.57 -21.23
N HIS A 382 -10.35 -9.89 -21.78
CA HIS A 382 -9.00 -9.80 -21.21
C HIS A 382 -8.72 -8.41 -20.64
N GLY A 383 -9.22 -7.37 -21.30
CA GLY A 383 -9.15 -5.97 -20.86
C GLY A 383 -10.54 -5.31 -20.70
N GLY A 384 -10.55 -4.07 -20.20
CA GLY A 384 -11.78 -3.27 -20.10
C GLY A 384 -12.82 -3.83 -19.10
N PRO A 385 -14.13 -3.75 -19.40
CA PRO A 385 -15.19 -4.15 -18.47
C PRO A 385 -15.52 -5.65 -18.48
N GLY A 386 -15.13 -6.40 -19.52
CA GLY A 386 -15.53 -7.80 -19.69
C GLY A 386 -15.03 -8.76 -18.62
N PRO A 387 -13.77 -8.67 -18.14
CA PRO A 387 -13.29 -9.49 -17.04
C PRO A 387 -14.15 -9.42 -15.77
N ALA A 388 -14.80 -8.28 -15.51
CA ALA A 388 -15.63 -8.09 -14.32
C ALA A 388 -16.95 -8.87 -14.37
N LEU A 389 -17.35 -9.40 -15.54
CA LEU A 389 -18.53 -10.26 -15.71
C LEU A 389 -18.22 -11.76 -15.57
N LEU A 390 -16.95 -12.15 -15.50
CA LEU A 390 -16.55 -13.55 -15.51
C LEU A 390 -16.33 -14.06 -14.08
N GLY A 391 -17.10 -15.06 -13.67
CA GLY A 391 -16.91 -15.79 -12.42
C GLY A 391 -16.07 -17.07 -12.59
N ALA A 392 -16.27 -18.04 -11.70
CA ALA A 392 -15.56 -19.32 -11.78
C ALA A 392 -15.93 -20.11 -13.05
N GLY A 393 -15.00 -20.92 -13.57
CA GLY A 393 -15.25 -21.87 -14.66
C GLY A 393 -14.97 -21.34 -16.08
N TRP A 394 -14.46 -20.11 -16.22
CA TRP A 394 -13.95 -19.57 -17.49
C TRP A 394 -12.44 -19.76 -17.60
N THR A 395 -11.99 -20.20 -18.76
CA THR A 395 -10.57 -20.31 -19.12
C THR A 395 -10.26 -19.35 -20.26
N ARG A 396 -9.20 -18.55 -20.12
CA ARG A 396 -8.72 -17.66 -21.18
C ARG A 396 -7.88 -18.48 -22.17
N THR A 397 -8.28 -18.50 -23.44
CA THR A 397 -7.71 -19.39 -24.46
C THR A 397 -7.01 -18.62 -25.58
N GLU A 398 -7.62 -17.55 -26.10
CA GLU A 398 -7.06 -16.68 -27.15
C GLU A 398 -7.27 -15.20 -26.80
N PRO A 399 -6.55 -14.25 -27.45
CA PRO A 399 -6.78 -12.82 -27.26
C PRO A 399 -8.25 -12.51 -27.58
N ARG A 400 -9.00 -12.06 -26.57
CA ARG A 400 -10.46 -11.77 -26.62
C ARG A 400 -11.40 -12.97 -26.61
N GLN A 401 -10.94 -14.17 -26.25
CA GLN A 401 -11.80 -15.33 -26.09
C GLN A 401 -11.70 -15.95 -24.68
N VAL A 402 -12.85 -16.34 -24.15
CA VAL A 402 -12.95 -17.15 -22.92
C VAL A 402 -13.84 -18.35 -23.18
N THR A 403 -13.39 -19.50 -22.71
CA THR A 403 -14.02 -20.80 -22.92
C THR A 403 -14.51 -21.33 -21.59
N MET A 404 -15.76 -21.77 -21.54
CA MET A 404 -16.35 -22.40 -20.36
C MET A 404 -15.74 -23.79 -20.16
N ALA A 405 -15.58 -24.24 -18.92
CA ALA A 405 -15.19 -25.61 -18.57
C ALA A 405 -16.41 -26.43 -18.10
N GLY A 406 -17.40 -26.60 -18.98
CA GLY A 406 -18.64 -27.38 -18.76
C GLY A 406 -19.66 -26.71 -17.84
N ARG A 407 -19.18 -25.94 -16.85
CA ARG A 407 -19.98 -25.00 -16.07
C ARG A 407 -19.17 -23.74 -15.82
N ALA A 408 -19.75 -22.56 -16.06
CA ALA A 408 -19.11 -21.28 -15.78
C ALA A 408 -20.09 -20.25 -15.23
N GLN A 409 -19.61 -19.32 -14.42
CA GLN A 409 -20.41 -18.29 -13.78
C GLN A 409 -20.32 -16.95 -14.50
N ILE A 410 -21.44 -16.26 -14.59
CA ILE A 410 -21.50 -14.86 -14.98
C ILE A 410 -21.77 -14.05 -13.71
N ASP A 411 -20.84 -13.17 -13.35
CA ASP A 411 -20.94 -12.28 -12.19
C ASP A 411 -21.62 -10.97 -12.61
N LEU A 412 -22.78 -10.70 -12.03
CA LEU A 412 -23.56 -9.48 -12.25
C LEU A 412 -23.53 -8.54 -11.05
N ALA A 413 -22.75 -8.84 -10.00
CA ALA A 413 -22.76 -8.06 -8.76
C ALA A 413 -22.55 -6.57 -9.03
N GLU A 414 -21.66 -6.26 -9.98
CA GLU A 414 -21.34 -4.90 -10.33
C GLU A 414 -22.41 -4.23 -11.20
N ALA A 415 -22.98 -4.99 -12.13
CA ALA A 415 -24.04 -4.49 -13.00
C ALA A 415 -25.35 -4.25 -12.24
N LEU A 416 -25.63 -5.08 -11.23
CA LEU A 416 -26.79 -4.97 -10.34
C LEU A 416 -26.60 -3.90 -9.27
N ALA A 417 -25.36 -3.55 -8.90
CA ALA A 417 -25.10 -2.49 -7.93
C ALA A 417 -25.68 -1.13 -8.36
N GLN A 418 -25.74 -0.87 -9.67
CA GLN A 418 -26.36 0.33 -10.22
C GLN A 418 -27.90 0.29 -10.21
N ARG A 419 -28.52 -0.88 -9.99
CA ARG A 419 -29.99 -1.12 -10.10
C ARG A 419 -30.58 -0.65 -11.44
N ARG A 420 -29.79 -0.72 -12.51
CA ARG A 420 -30.14 -0.25 -13.84
C ARG A 420 -30.07 -1.32 -14.91
N LEU A 421 -29.67 -2.54 -14.59
CA LEU A 421 -29.66 -3.62 -15.59
C LEU A 421 -31.06 -4.23 -15.69
N ALA A 422 -31.64 -4.24 -16.89
CA ALA A 422 -32.95 -4.85 -17.14
C ALA A 422 -32.86 -6.21 -17.83
N ARG A 423 -31.88 -6.37 -18.72
CA ARG A 423 -31.74 -7.57 -19.55
C ARG A 423 -30.27 -7.85 -19.84
N ILE A 424 -29.93 -9.13 -19.99
CA ILE A 424 -28.61 -9.59 -20.42
C ILE A 424 -28.76 -10.55 -21.59
N VAL A 425 -27.96 -10.33 -22.63
CA VAL A 425 -27.87 -11.22 -23.79
C VAL A 425 -26.44 -11.75 -23.86
N LEU A 426 -26.27 -13.06 -23.89
CA LEU A 426 -24.97 -13.71 -24.05
C LEU A 426 -24.97 -14.53 -25.35
N GLN A 427 -23.93 -14.36 -26.14
CA GLN A 427 -23.68 -15.14 -27.34
C GLN A 427 -22.56 -16.13 -27.06
N LEU A 428 -22.90 -17.41 -27.02
CA LEU A 428 -21.94 -18.50 -26.88
C LEU A 428 -21.74 -19.19 -28.22
N VAL A 429 -20.48 -19.37 -28.59
CA VAL A 429 -20.07 -20.02 -29.83
C VAL A 429 -19.43 -21.36 -29.50
N ARG A 430 -19.93 -22.41 -30.14
CA ARG A 430 -19.41 -23.76 -30.03
C ARG A 430 -18.17 -23.94 -30.90
N ALA A 431 -17.17 -24.65 -30.38
CA ALA A 431 -15.97 -25.00 -31.10
C ALA A 431 -16.30 -25.81 -32.38
N ALA A 432 -15.56 -25.56 -33.45
CA ALA A 432 -15.73 -26.23 -34.73
C ALA A 432 -15.48 -27.75 -34.58
N GLY A 433 -16.38 -28.57 -35.13
CA GLY A 433 -16.27 -30.04 -35.11
C GLY A 433 -16.87 -30.74 -33.88
N ALA A 434 -17.38 -30.01 -32.89
CA ALA A 434 -18.11 -30.61 -31.77
C ALA A 434 -19.53 -31.05 -32.17
N THR A 435 -19.84 -32.34 -32.07
CA THR A 435 -21.16 -32.92 -32.37
C THR A 435 -22.05 -33.09 -31.13
N ASP A 436 -21.44 -33.16 -29.95
CA ASP A 436 -22.13 -33.47 -28.69
C ASP A 436 -22.48 -32.20 -27.91
N GLY A 437 -23.67 -32.19 -27.31
CA GLY A 437 -24.20 -31.08 -26.52
C GLY A 437 -24.67 -29.91 -27.38
N THR A 438 -25.99 -29.78 -27.51
CA THR A 438 -26.65 -28.66 -28.22
C THR A 438 -27.38 -27.73 -27.26
N GLU A 439 -27.37 -28.00 -25.96
CA GLU A 439 -28.16 -27.26 -24.98
C GLU A 439 -27.27 -26.63 -23.91
N ILE A 440 -27.62 -25.40 -23.52
CA ILE A 440 -27.04 -24.68 -22.39
C ILE A 440 -28.15 -24.45 -21.37
N GLU A 441 -27.96 -24.97 -20.16
CA GLU A 441 -28.80 -24.68 -19.01
C GLU A 441 -28.29 -23.43 -18.29
N VAL A 442 -29.21 -22.51 -18.00
CA VAL A 442 -28.96 -21.35 -17.15
C VAL A 442 -29.47 -21.67 -15.75
N LEU A 443 -28.59 -21.54 -14.77
CA LEU A 443 -28.80 -21.96 -13.39
C LEU A 443 -28.70 -20.75 -12.44
N ASP A 444 -29.77 -20.54 -11.67
CA ASP A 444 -29.77 -19.68 -10.49
C ASP A 444 -29.60 -20.58 -9.25
N GLY A 445 -28.38 -20.64 -8.72
CA GLY A 445 -27.98 -21.64 -7.73
C GLY A 445 -28.03 -23.06 -8.30
N GLN A 446 -29.01 -23.85 -7.84
CA GLN A 446 -29.29 -25.21 -8.34
C GLN A 446 -30.55 -25.27 -9.23
N ARG A 447 -31.27 -24.16 -9.38
CA ARG A 447 -32.52 -24.11 -10.14
C ARG A 447 -32.24 -23.76 -11.60
N VAL A 448 -32.71 -24.58 -12.53
CA VAL A 448 -32.69 -24.26 -13.96
C VAL A 448 -33.75 -23.19 -14.23
N VAL A 449 -33.32 -22.02 -14.69
CA VAL A 449 -34.20 -20.87 -15.00
C VAL A 449 -34.45 -20.73 -16.51
N ALA A 450 -33.54 -21.25 -17.34
CA ALA A 450 -33.73 -21.33 -18.78
C ALA A 450 -32.95 -22.50 -19.36
N ARG A 451 -33.44 -23.03 -20.48
CA ARG A 451 -32.71 -23.97 -21.35
C ARG A 451 -32.65 -23.39 -22.75
N VAL A 452 -31.44 -23.36 -23.31
CA VAL A 452 -31.18 -22.71 -24.59
C VAL A 452 -30.56 -23.71 -25.55
N SER A 453 -31.28 -24.02 -26.62
CA SER A 453 -30.78 -24.86 -27.70
C SER A 453 -29.99 -24.04 -28.72
N ALA A 454 -28.85 -24.56 -29.14
CA ALA A 454 -27.98 -23.97 -30.14
C ALA A 454 -28.63 -24.02 -31.53
N GLN A 455 -28.50 -22.93 -32.29
CA GLN A 455 -28.80 -22.87 -33.72
C GLN A 455 -27.47 -22.93 -34.48
N GLY A 456 -27.15 -24.09 -35.05
CA GLY A 456 -25.83 -24.34 -35.65
C GLY A 456 -24.73 -24.34 -34.59
N SER A 457 -23.79 -23.40 -34.66
CA SER A 457 -22.71 -23.22 -33.68
C SER A 457 -23.00 -22.13 -32.64
N LEU A 458 -24.12 -21.41 -32.74
CA LEU A 458 -24.43 -20.28 -31.87
C LEU A 458 -25.56 -20.63 -30.88
N ALA A 459 -25.35 -20.34 -29.61
CA ALA A 459 -26.39 -20.33 -28.59
C ALA A 459 -26.54 -18.91 -28.04
N VAL A 460 -27.76 -18.40 -28.01
CA VAL A 460 -28.07 -17.05 -27.51
C VAL A 460 -28.89 -17.17 -26.23
N VAL A 461 -28.28 -16.81 -25.11
CA VAL A 461 -28.95 -16.73 -23.82
C VAL A 461 -29.48 -15.32 -23.65
N ASP A 462 -30.80 -15.16 -23.64
CA ASP A 462 -31.46 -13.86 -23.50
C ASP A 462 -32.38 -13.87 -22.28
N LEU A 463 -32.01 -13.14 -21.23
CA LEU A 463 -32.65 -13.21 -19.91
C LEU A 463 -33.03 -11.83 -19.41
N ALA A 464 -34.26 -11.70 -18.90
CA ALA A 464 -34.61 -10.55 -18.08
C ALA A 464 -33.95 -10.71 -16.70
N VAL A 465 -33.40 -9.61 -16.17
CA VAL A 465 -32.76 -9.62 -14.85
C VAL A 465 -33.76 -10.01 -13.75
N ALA A 466 -35.04 -9.66 -13.93
CA ALA A 466 -36.12 -10.05 -13.01
C ALA A 466 -36.17 -11.58 -12.77
N ASP A 467 -35.91 -12.37 -13.82
CA ASP A 467 -35.97 -13.84 -13.76
C ASP A 467 -34.80 -14.44 -12.95
N LEU A 468 -33.69 -13.71 -12.84
CA LEU A 468 -32.50 -14.06 -12.04
C LEU A 468 -32.63 -13.61 -10.58
N THR A 469 -33.52 -12.65 -10.27
CA THR A 469 -33.59 -11.99 -8.95
C THR A 469 -34.50 -12.67 -7.92
N ALA A 470 -35.18 -13.77 -8.26
CA ALA A 470 -36.11 -14.44 -7.34
C ALA A 470 -35.44 -14.94 -6.03
N GLY A 471 -34.10 -15.10 -6.02
CA GLY A 471 -33.32 -15.46 -4.83
C GLY A 471 -32.30 -14.40 -4.38
N GLY A 472 -32.31 -13.19 -4.94
CA GLY A 472 -31.30 -12.15 -4.65
C GLY A 472 -29.88 -12.49 -5.14
N ALA A 473 -29.74 -13.47 -6.04
CA ALA A 473 -28.48 -13.90 -6.58
C ALA A 473 -27.81 -12.79 -7.41
N LYS A 474 -26.50 -12.61 -7.20
CA LYS A 474 -25.67 -11.63 -7.92
C LYS A 474 -24.86 -12.26 -9.06
N ALA A 475 -25.03 -13.55 -9.28
CA ALA A 475 -24.37 -14.31 -10.32
C ALA A 475 -25.26 -15.50 -10.71
N PHE A 476 -25.12 -15.98 -11.94
CA PHE A 476 -25.76 -17.21 -12.40
C PHE A 476 -24.74 -18.10 -13.11
N ALA A 477 -25.04 -19.39 -13.22
CA ALA A 477 -24.16 -20.34 -13.89
C ALA A 477 -24.76 -20.75 -15.24
N LEU A 478 -23.89 -20.87 -16.24
CA LEU A 478 -24.14 -21.58 -17.47
C LEU A 478 -23.62 -23.01 -17.30
N HIS A 479 -24.38 -24.00 -17.75
CA HIS A 479 -23.99 -25.40 -17.73
C HIS A 479 -24.31 -26.05 -19.07
N ALA A 480 -23.37 -26.79 -19.64
CA ALA A 480 -23.58 -27.60 -20.83
C ALA A 480 -23.63 -29.09 -20.43
N PRO A 481 -24.82 -29.71 -20.31
CA PRO A 481 -24.94 -31.11 -19.95
C PRO A 481 -24.40 -32.00 -21.08
N GLY A 482 -23.61 -33.02 -20.72
CA GLY A 482 -23.17 -34.06 -21.66
C GLY A 482 -22.11 -33.66 -22.70
N ALA A 483 -21.61 -32.43 -22.69
CA ALA A 483 -20.54 -31.99 -23.60
C ALA A 483 -19.14 -32.21 -22.97
N ALA A 484 -18.10 -32.41 -23.81
CA ALA A 484 -16.74 -32.14 -23.37
C ALA A 484 -16.66 -30.67 -22.94
N ALA A 485 -16.32 -30.47 -21.67
CA ALA A 485 -16.39 -29.20 -20.96
C ALA A 485 -15.83 -27.99 -21.73
N ALA A 486 -14.86 -28.17 -22.63
CA ALA A 486 -14.12 -27.11 -23.34
C ALA A 486 -14.75 -26.62 -24.67
N ASN A 487 -16.00 -26.97 -25.00
CA ASN A 487 -16.55 -26.73 -26.33
C ASN A 487 -17.27 -25.38 -26.54
N TRP A 488 -17.47 -24.57 -25.50
CA TRP A 488 -18.26 -23.32 -25.61
C TRP A 488 -17.44 -22.10 -25.22
N SER A 489 -17.40 -21.10 -26.09
CA SER A 489 -16.74 -19.82 -25.82
C SER A 489 -17.74 -18.67 -25.78
N LEU A 490 -17.57 -17.75 -24.86
CA LEU A 490 -18.36 -16.52 -24.81
C LEU A 490 -17.81 -15.54 -25.84
N ALA A 491 -18.58 -15.28 -26.89
CA ALA A 491 -18.19 -14.37 -27.95
C ALA A 491 -18.52 -12.92 -27.58
N GLU A 492 -19.75 -12.67 -27.15
CA GLU A 492 -20.23 -11.33 -26.83
C GLU A 492 -21.25 -11.37 -25.69
N ALA A 493 -21.27 -10.32 -24.87
CA ALA A 493 -22.39 -10.00 -24.01
C ALA A 493 -22.95 -8.61 -24.34
N GLU A 494 -24.27 -8.48 -24.36
CA GLU A 494 -24.97 -7.21 -24.35
C GLU A 494 -25.66 -7.02 -23.00
N LEU A 495 -25.33 -5.93 -22.30
CA LEU A 495 -26.03 -5.48 -21.10
C LEU A 495 -27.01 -4.37 -21.47
N VAL A 496 -28.30 -4.57 -21.22
CA VAL A 496 -29.36 -3.61 -21.57
C VAL A 496 -29.80 -2.84 -20.33
N ALA A 497 -29.69 -1.52 -20.40
CA ALA A 497 -30.11 -0.64 -19.31
C ALA A 497 -31.64 -0.54 -19.22
N GLY A 498 -32.18 -0.65 -18.01
CA GLY A 498 -33.56 -0.36 -17.65
C GLY A 498 -33.80 1.09 -17.28
N ALA A 499 -35.05 1.40 -16.96
CA ALA A 499 -35.41 2.69 -16.37
C ALA A 499 -34.72 2.84 -14.99
N PRO A 500 -34.26 4.06 -14.64
CA PRO A 500 -33.76 4.31 -13.29
C PRO A 500 -34.87 4.00 -12.27
N PRO A 501 -34.52 3.49 -11.07
CA PRO A 501 -35.52 3.28 -10.02
C PRO A 501 -36.23 4.61 -9.72
N ALA A 502 -37.56 4.58 -9.57
CA ALA A 502 -38.31 5.72 -9.09
C ALA A 502 -37.69 6.19 -7.76
N ARG A 503 -37.40 7.49 -7.63
CA ARG A 503 -36.92 8.06 -6.38
C ARG A 503 -38.03 7.92 -5.35
N GLY A 504 -37.93 6.92 -4.49
CA GLY A 504 -38.76 6.72 -3.30
C GLY A 504 -38.23 7.51 -2.12
#